data_AF-A0AAC9BV16-F1
#
_entry.id   AF-A0AAC9BV16-F1
#
_cell.length_a   1.000
_cell.length_b   1.000
_cell.length_c   1.000
_cell.angle_alpha   90.00
_cell.angle_beta   90.00
_cell.angle_gamma   90.00
#
_symmetry.space_group_name_H-M   'P 1'
#
loop_
_entity.id
_entity.type
_entity.pdbx_description
1 polymer ?
#
loop_
_entity_poly.entity_id
_entity_poly.type
_entity_poly.pdbx_seq_one_letter_code
_entity_poly.pdbx_strand_id
1 'polypeptide(L)'
;MAMVYCRACAKELHETALTCPQCGAAQQAFVPQTQAEIPWLAIVSLILGIISALTLFDDSEWDREAIVGVGILSLAGLTCGIVCINQKHSGRNLAIAGIILSGLAAFVLSCLSIE
;
A
#
# COMPACT_ATOMS: atom_id res chain seq x y z
N MET A 1 -31.64 3.52 -2.51
CA MET A 1 -31.82 4.97 -2.38
C MET A 1 -32.23 5.23 -0.94
N ALA A 2 -31.29 5.60 -0.07
CA ALA A 2 -31.59 5.84 1.34
C ALA A 2 -32.12 7.27 1.48
N MET A 3 -33.30 7.45 2.07
CA MET A 3 -33.81 8.77 2.41
C MET A 3 -33.05 9.28 3.63
N VAL A 4 -32.49 10.48 3.53
CA VAL A 4 -31.69 11.09 4.62
C VAL A 4 -32.55 12.17 5.28
N TYR A 5 -32.52 12.27 6.60
CA TYR A 5 -33.31 13.26 7.35
C TYR A 5 -32.40 14.35 7.92
N CYS A 6 -32.93 15.57 8.01
CA CYS A 6 -32.22 16.69 8.60
C CYS A 6 -31.99 16.45 10.09
N ARG A 7 -30.74 16.60 10.55
CA ARG A 7 -30.40 16.44 11.98
C ARG A 7 -31.00 17.52 12.90
N ALA A 8 -31.45 18.65 12.34
CA ALA A 8 -32.00 19.76 13.10
C ALA A 8 -33.54 19.76 13.11
N CYS A 9 -34.17 19.63 11.94
CA CYS A 9 -35.64 19.75 11.81
C CYS A 9 -36.36 18.43 11.49
N ALA A 10 -35.64 17.32 11.40
CA ALA A 10 -36.16 15.98 11.07
C ALA A 10 -36.95 15.90 9.74
N LYS A 11 -36.83 16.90 8.86
CA LYS A 11 -37.45 16.88 7.53
C LYS A 11 -36.66 16.00 6.58
N GLU A 12 -37.35 15.39 5.63
CA GLU A 12 -36.71 14.64 4.54
C GLU A 12 -35.78 15.54 3.71
N LEU A 13 -34.63 14.99 3.35
CA LEU A 13 -33.60 15.65 2.56
C LEU A 13 -33.10 14.69 1.49
N HIS A 14 -32.70 15.28 0.36
CA HIS A 14 -31.99 14.55 -0.66
C HIS A 14 -30.58 14.20 -0.17
N GLU A 15 -30.06 13.03 -0.54
CA GLU A 15 -28.79 12.49 -0.03
C GLU A 15 -27.57 13.37 -0.33
N THR A 16 -27.67 14.26 -1.33
CA THR A 16 -26.61 15.19 -1.74
C THR A 16 -26.76 16.60 -1.15
N ALA A 17 -27.80 16.87 -0.34
CA ALA A 17 -28.06 18.21 0.19
C ALA A 17 -27.09 18.58 1.33
N LEU A 18 -26.14 19.49 1.06
CA LEU A 18 -25.19 20.05 2.04
C LEU A 18 -25.84 20.94 3.09
N THR A 19 -27.02 21.50 2.80
CA THR A 19 -27.76 22.39 3.70
C THR A 19 -29.24 22.10 3.62
N CYS A 20 -29.93 22.19 4.75
CA CYS A 20 -31.38 22.02 4.76
C CYS A 20 -32.07 23.31 4.28
N PRO A 21 -32.91 23.29 3.22
CA PRO A 21 -33.59 24.49 2.74
C PRO A 21 -34.65 25.00 3.73
N GLN A 22 -35.11 24.14 4.66
CA GLN A 22 -36.17 24.49 5.59
C GLN A 22 -35.68 25.09 6.92
N CYS A 23 -34.47 24.77 7.36
CA CYS A 23 -33.91 25.27 8.63
C CYS A 23 -32.51 25.89 8.51
N GLY A 24 -31.88 25.83 7.34
CA GLY A 24 -30.54 26.34 7.10
C GLY A 24 -29.40 25.53 7.73
N ALA A 25 -29.69 24.46 8.47
CA ALA A 25 -28.65 23.66 9.12
C ALA A 25 -27.76 22.96 8.08
N ALA A 26 -26.44 23.14 8.20
CA ALA A 26 -25.47 22.40 7.42
C ALA A 26 -25.55 20.91 7.75
N GLN A 27 -25.65 20.08 6.71
CA GLN A 27 -25.62 18.63 6.82
C GLN A 27 -24.23 18.15 6.39
N GLN A 28 -23.65 17.21 7.13
CA GLN A 28 -22.42 16.56 6.68
C GLN A 28 -22.74 15.78 5.41
N ALA A 29 -22.16 16.21 4.28
CA ALA A 29 -22.24 15.46 3.04
C ALA A 29 -21.76 14.03 3.31
N PHE A 30 -22.51 13.04 2.85
CA PHE A 30 -22.03 11.67 2.78
C PHE A 30 -20.87 11.69 1.79
N VAL A 31 -19.64 11.77 2.30
CA VAL A 31 -18.44 11.48 1.51
C VAL A 31 -18.51 9.98 1.26
N PRO A 32 -18.69 9.52 0.01
CA PRO A 32 -18.57 8.11 -0.28
C PRO A 32 -17.21 7.68 0.26
N GLN A 33 -17.19 6.75 1.21
CA GLN A 33 -15.96 6.12 1.64
C GLN A 33 -15.39 5.48 0.37
N THR A 34 -14.38 6.13 -0.23
CA THR A 34 -13.67 5.60 -1.39
C THR A 34 -13.29 4.18 -1.00
N GLN A 35 -13.83 3.20 -1.74
CA GLN A 35 -13.55 1.78 -1.55
C GLN A 35 -12.06 1.66 -1.25
N ALA A 36 -11.70 1.10 -0.09
CA ALA A 36 -10.30 0.87 0.25
C ALA A 36 -9.74 -0.07 -0.82
N GLU A 37 -9.16 0.54 -1.84
CA GLU A 37 -8.59 -0.13 -2.99
C GLU A 37 -7.48 -1.00 -2.43
N ILE A 38 -7.66 -2.32 -2.48
CA ILE A 38 -6.72 -3.27 -1.91
C ILE A 38 -5.36 -2.95 -2.54
N PRO A 39 -4.34 -2.55 -1.76
CA PRO A 39 -3.07 -2.10 -2.31
C PRO A 39 -2.25 -3.32 -2.73
N TRP A 40 -2.71 -4.02 -3.77
CA TRP A 40 -2.17 -5.28 -4.27
C TRP A 40 -0.67 -5.17 -4.57
N LEU A 41 -0.25 -4.06 -5.19
CA LEU A 41 1.16 -3.79 -5.44
C LEU A 41 1.99 -3.70 -4.15
N ALA A 42 1.46 -3.11 -3.07
CA ALA A 42 2.18 -3.01 -1.80
C ALA A 42 2.32 -4.38 -1.14
N ILE A 43 1.28 -5.22 -1.21
CA ILE A 43 1.30 -6.58 -0.69
C ILE A 43 2.31 -7.43 -1.46
N VAL A 44 2.33 -7.34 -2.79
CA VAL A 44 3.28 -8.08 -3.63
C VAL A 44 4.73 -7.64 -3.36
N SER A 45 5.00 -6.33 -3.25
CA SER A 45 6.33 -5.82 -2.91
C SER A 45 6.78 -6.28 -1.51
N LEU A 46 5.87 -6.33 -0.55
CA LEU A 46 6.16 -6.84 0.80
C LEU A 46 6.51 -8.34 0.79
N ILE A 47 5.72 -9.16 0.10
CA ILE A 47 5.94 -10.61 0.01
C ILE A 47 7.29 -10.89 -0.67
N LEU A 48 7.60 -10.19 -1.77
CA LEU A 48 8.91 -10.31 -2.43
C LEU A 48 10.06 -9.97 -1.50
N GLY A 49 9.96 -8.85 -0.75
CA GLY A 49 10.99 -8.45 0.21
C GLY A 49 11.17 -9.45 1.36
N ILE A 50 10.08 -10.04 1.86
CA ILE A 50 10.14 -11.08 2.89
C ILE A 50 10.84 -12.33 2.35
N ILE A 51 10.52 -12.78 1.14
CA ILE A 51 11.17 -13.93 0.52
C ILE A 51 12.68 -13.68 0.39
N SER A 52 13.09 -12.52 -0.12
CA SER A 52 14.51 -12.14 -0.22
C SER A 52 15.21 -12.09 1.13
N ALA A 53 14.52 -11.67 2.19
CA ALA A 53 15.09 -11.67 3.54
C ALA A 53 15.21 -13.07 4.13
N LEU A 54 14.22 -13.94 3.91
CA LEU A 54 14.25 -15.33 4.37
C LEU A 54 15.36 -16.11 3.70
N THR A 55 15.64 -15.87 2.41
CA THR A 55 16.77 -16.51 1.73
C THR A 55 18.10 -16.18 2.41
N LEU A 56 18.30 -14.95 2.92
CA LEU A 56 19.55 -14.56 3.59
C LEU A 56 19.86 -15.35 4.88
N PHE A 57 18.85 -15.97 5.50
CA PHE A 57 19.05 -16.82 6.69
C PHE A 57 19.26 -18.29 6.35
N ASP A 58 19.27 -18.65 5.06
CA ASP A 58 19.51 -20.02 4.62
C ASP A 58 21.03 -20.30 4.58
N ASP A 59 21.49 -21.25 5.40
CA ASP A 59 22.91 -21.66 5.52
C ASP A 59 23.43 -22.50 4.32
N SER A 60 22.63 -22.68 3.26
CA SER A 60 23.05 -23.43 2.08
C SER A 60 24.13 -22.68 1.30
N GLU A 61 24.96 -23.40 0.55
CA GLU A 61 25.94 -22.77 -0.34
C GLU A 61 25.21 -22.14 -1.54
N TRP A 62 25.38 -20.83 -1.75
CA TRP A 62 24.68 -20.10 -2.81
C TRP A 62 25.41 -20.25 -4.14
N ASP A 63 24.79 -20.96 -5.07
CA ASP A 63 25.27 -20.99 -6.47
C ASP A 63 25.05 -19.62 -7.14
N ARG A 64 25.83 -19.33 -8.18
CA ARG A 64 25.81 -18.04 -8.89
C ARG A 64 24.42 -17.73 -9.46
N GLU A 65 23.69 -18.77 -9.87
CA GLU A 65 22.31 -18.66 -10.35
C GLU A 65 21.33 -18.24 -9.24
N ALA A 66 21.56 -18.67 -7.99
CA ALA A 66 20.74 -18.30 -6.84
C ALA A 66 20.94 -16.83 -6.46
N ILE A 67 22.20 -16.37 -6.44
CA ILE A 67 22.57 -14.97 -6.18
C ILE A 67 21.92 -14.04 -7.21
N VAL A 68 22.03 -14.39 -8.51
CA VAL A 68 21.42 -13.61 -9.60
C VAL A 68 19.89 -13.60 -9.49
N GLY A 69 19.28 -14.75 -9.18
CA GLY A 69 17.83 -14.88 -9.00
C GLY A 69 17.28 -13.96 -7.90
N VAL A 70 17.90 -13.97 -6.72
CA VAL A 70 17.50 -13.11 -5.58
C VAL A 70 17.76 -11.63 -5.87
N GLY A 71 18.81 -11.30 -6.63
CA GLY A 71 19.07 -9.94 -7.10
C GLY A 71 17.93 -9.39 -7.99
N ILE A 72 17.46 -10.19 -8.96
CA ILE A 72 16.37 -9.80 -9.86
C ILE A 72 15.04 -9.62 -9.10
N LEU A 73 14.75 -10.53 -8.16
CA LEU A 73 13.59 -10.43 -7.26
C LEU A 73 13.62 -9.15 -6.43
N SER A 74 14.79 -8.79 -5.89
CA SER A 74 14.97 -7.58 -5.09
C SER A 74 14.76 -6.31 -5.93
N LEU A 75 15.25 -6.27 -7.17
CA LEU A 75 15.00 -5.16 -8.11
C LEU A 75 13.51 -5.01 -8.48
N ALA A 76 12.83 -6.12 -8.74
CA ALA A 76 11.41 -6.12 -9.05
C ALA A 76 10.57 -5.65 -7.85
N GLY A 77 10.90 -6.09 -6.65
CA GLY A 77 10.27 -5.64 -5.41
C GLY A 77 10.46 -4.14 -5.16
N LEU A 78 11.66 -3.62 -5.44
CA LEU A 78 12.01 -2.22 -5.27
C LEU A 78 11.27 -1.30 -6.26
N THR A 79 11.25 -1.65 -7.55
CA THR A 79 10.54 -0.88 -8.58
C THR A 79 9.04 -0.84 -8.32
N CYS A 80 8.43 -1.98 -7.95
CA CYS A 80 7.03 -2.07 -7.59
C CYS A 80 6.69 -1.24 -6.34
N GLY A 81 7.57 -1.27 -5.33
CA GLY A 81 7.44 -0.45 -4.12
C GLY A 81 7.51 1.05 -4.39
N ILE A 82 8.44 1.49 -5.26
CA ILE A 82 8.61 2.90 -5.65
C ILE A 82 7.36 3.41 -6.38
N VAL A 83 6.79 2.63 -7.30
CA VAL A 83 5.54 2.98 -8.00
C VAL A 83 4.39 3.14 -7.00
N CYS A 84 4.32 2.27 -5.98
CA CYS A 84 3.32 2.34 -4.91
C CYS A 84 3.39 3.65 -4.09
N ILE A 85 4.60 4.15 -3.80
CA ILE A 85 4.78 5.42 -3.07
C ILE A 85 4.30 6.60 -3.90
N ASN A 86 4.56 6.59 -5.20
CA ASN A 86 4.18 7.69 -6.10
C ASN A 86 2.67 7.78 -6.33
N GLN A 87 1.93 6.66 -6.27
CA GLN A 87 0.48 6.64 -6.51
C GLN A 87 -0.38 7.09 -5.31
N LYS A 88 0.22 7.46 -4.16
CA LYS A 88 -0.49 8.00 -2.97
C LYS A 88 -1.71 7.17 -2.52
N HIS A 89 -1.68 5.85 -2.71
CA HIS A 89 -2.72 4.94 -2.20
C HIS A 89 -2.65 4.77 -0.68
N SER A 90 -3.76 4.32 -0.07
CA SER A 90 -3.90 4.16 1.40
C SER A 90 -3.03 3.06 2.04
N GLY A 91 -2.02 2.54 1.34
CA GLY A 91 -1.08 1.50 1.79
C GLY A 91 0.37 1.97 1.95
N ARG A 92 0.63 3.28 1.96
CA ARG A 92 1.98 3.87 1.93
C ARG A 92 2.94 3.30 2.97
N ASN A 93 2.49 3.14 4.22
CA ASN A 93 3.36 2.66 5.31
C ASN A 93 3.81 1.20 5.08
N LEU A 94 2.97 0.38 4.45
CA LEU A 94 3.29 -1.00 4.12
C LEU A 94 4.28 -1.09 2.96
N ALA A 95 4.12 -0.24 1.94
CA ALA A 95 5.06 -0.16 0.82
C ALA A 95 6.46 0.30 1.27
N ILE A 96 6.54 1.25 2.21
CA ILE A 96 7.82 1.70 2.78
C ILE A 96 8.55 0.55 3.47
N ALA A 97 7.84 -0.29 4.25
CA ALA A 97 8.44 -1.46 4.90
C ALA A 97 9.02 -2.45 3.87
N GLY A 98 8.29 -2.74 2.78
CA GLY A 98 8.74 -3.61 1.70
C GLY A 98 9.99 -3.08 0.97
N ILE A 99 10.07 -1.76 0.73
CA ILE A 99 11.24 -1.14 0.11
C ILE A 99 12.47 -1.21 1.01
N ILE A 100 12.31 -0.96 2.31
CA ILE A 100 13.42 -1.05 3.28
C ILE A 100 13.95 -2.48 3.34
N LEU A 101 13.06 -3.47 3.43
CA LEU A 101 13.42 -4.90 3.41
C LEU A 101 14.17 -5.30 2.13
N SER A 102 13.65 -4.91 0.97
CA SER A 102 14.27 -5.22 -0.32
C SER A 102 15.62 -4.51 -0.51
N GLY A 103 15.73 -3.26 -0.03
CA GLY A 103 16.96 -2.48 -0.09
C GLY A 103 18.06 -3.04 0.81
N LEU A 104 17.72 -3.44 2.03
CA LEU A 104 18.65 -4.12 2.94
C LEU A 104 19.12 -5.46 2.36
N ALA A 105 18.20 -6.25 1.80
CA ALA A 105 18.56 -7.52 1.16
C ALA A 105 19.51 -7.33 -0.03
N ALA A 106 19.23 -6.35 -0.90
CA ALA A 106 20.10 -6.03 -2.03
C ALA A 106 21.48 -5.52 -1.58
N PHE A 107 21.55 -4.75 -0.49
CA PHE A 107 22.81 -4.26 0.07
C PHE A 107 23.68 -5.41 0.58
N VAL A 108 23.10 -6.32 1.38
CA VAL A 108 23.82 -7.50 1.90
C VAL A 108 24.33 -8.38 0.75
N LEU A 109 23.51 -8.61 -0.27
CA LEU A 109 23.88 -9.42 -1.43
C LEU A 109 25.01 -8.79 -2.27
N SER A 110 25.05 -7.46 -2.32
CA SER A 110 26.16 -6.72 -2.96
C SER A 110 27.46 -6.83 -2.17
N CYS A 111 27.41 -6.84 -0.84
CA CYS A 111 28.58 -7.11 -0.01
C CYS A 111 29.09 -8.54 -0.17
N LEU A 112 28.18 -9.53 -0.18
CA LEU A 112 28.54 -10.95 -0.30
C LEU A 112 29.14 -11.30 -1.67
N SER A 113 28.82 -10.53 -2.71
CA SER A 113 29.37 -10.72 -4.06
C SER A 113 30.78 -10.12 -4.25
N ILE A 114 31.24 -9.30 -3.30
CA ILE A 114 32.54 -8.61 -3.35
C ILE A 114 33.63 -9.42 -2.61
N GLU A 115 33.24 -10.24 -1.63
CA GLU A 115 34.12 -11.22 -0.97
C GLU A 115 34.40 -12.44 -1.86
#